data_AF-A0A2N2LHV6-F1
#
_entry.id   AF-A0A2N2LHV6-F1
#
_cell.length_a   1.000
_cell.length_b   1.000
_cell.length_c   1.000
_cell.angle_alpha   90.00
_cell.angle_beta   90.00
_cell.angle_gamma   90.00
#
_symmetry.space_group_name_H-M   'P 1'
#
loop_
_entity.id
_entity.type
_entity.pdbx_description
1 polymer ?
#
loop_
_entity_poly.entity_id
_entity_poly.type
_entity_poly.pdbx_seq_one_letter_code
_entity_poly.pdbx_strand_id
1 'polypeptide(L)'
;MEQKMLKGPGKLLDAQGNLTQAGWAPQQVLDCNLENSHFYKLKFLQGMRTKVWDYYAVTTPTHFFSFTISDIGYLGMVFAYVIEFATGKYEEQTLTIPFAAGVSIPRNSTEGESVYVGGGKTLRFKVEGEKRTLFVRWPGFGKTTLNAELEFTVPANHESMVVVIPIKDKRFYYNRK
;
A
#
# COMPACT_ATOMS: atom_id res chain seq x y z
N MET A 1 10.48 7.63 23.99
CA MET A 1 10.57 8.65 22.93
C MET A 1 9.28 9.43 22.95
N GLU A 2 9.36 10.75 23.08
CA GLU A 2 8.19 11.64 23.02
C GLU A 2 7.63 11.64 21.59
N GLN A 3 6.33 11.42 21.44
CA GLN A 3 5.68 11.40 20.12
C GLN A 3 5.57 12.84 19.60
N LYS A 4 6.18 13.12 18.44
CA LYS A 4 6.14 14.44 17.80
C LYS A 4 5.15 14.45 16.64
N MET A 5 4.40 15.54 16.50
CA MET A 5 3.55 15.75 15.34
C MET A 5 4.43 16.13 14.14
N LEU A 6 4.23 15.47 12.99
CA LEU A 6 4.93 15.79 11.75
C LEU A 6 4.40 17.13 11.19
N LYS A 7 5.30 17.94 10.64
CA LYS A 7 4.98 19.21 9.98
C LYS A 7 5.17 19.07 8.48
N GLY A 8 4.32 19.71 7.69
CA GLY A 8 4.49 19.76 6.25
C GLY A 8 3.77 20.94 5.60
N PRO A 9 3.75 20.98 4.25
CA PRO A 9 4.29 19.97 3.35
C PRO A 9 5.82 19.85 3.43
N GLY A 10 6.36 18.62 3.33
CA GLY A 10 7.79 18.35 3.39
C GLY A 10 8.19 17.05 2.69
N LYS A 11 9.49 16.75 2.61
CA LYS A 11 10.02 15.47 2.08
C LYS A 11 10.22 14.47 3.21
N LEU A 12 9.95 13.19 2.97
CA LEU A 12 10.25 12.13 3.94
C LEU A 12 11.75 11.96 4.15
N LEU A 13 12.51 11.97 3.06
CA LEU A 13 13.96 11.76 3.05
C LEU A 13 14.71 13.01 2.55
N ASP A 14 15.82 13.35 3.21
CA ASP A 14 16.78 14.33 2.69
C ASP A 14 17.58 13.76 1.49
N ALA A 15 18.52 14.54 0.94
CA ALA A 15 19.34 14.10 -0.20
C ALA A 15 20.35 12.99 0.17
N GLN A 16 20.58 12.75 1.46
CA GLN A 16 21.49 11.76 2.01
C GLN A 16 20.75 10.50 2.51
N GLY A 17 19.43 10.42 2.29
CA GLY A 17 18.56 9.32 2.68
C GLY A 17 18.25 9.26 4.17
N ASN A 18 18.44 10.34 4.93
CA ASN A 18 17.99 10.41 6.32
C ASN A 18 16.52 10.86 6.39
N LEU A 19 15.79 10.36 7.38
CA LEU A 19 14.47 10.87 7.72
C LEU A 19 14.57 12.34 8.13
N THR A 20 13.74 13.19 7.53
CA THR A 20 13.66 14.61 7.92
C THR A 20 12.91 14.80 9.23
N GLN A 21 11.93 13.93 9.50
CA GLN A 21 11.06 13.95 10.67
C GLN A 21 10.66 12.51 11.05
N ALA A 22 10.37 12.29 12.33
CA ALA A 22 9.83 11.05 12.87
C ALA A 22 8.72 11.41 13.87
N GLY A 23 7.64 10.63 13.87
CA GLY A 23 6.42 11.02 14.59
C GLY A 23 5.14 10.56 13.94
N TRP A 24 4.06 11.30 14.19
CA TRP A 24 2.72 11.02 13.65
C TRP A 24 2.05 12.26 13.06
N ALA A 25 1.05 12.09 12.19
CA ALA A 25 0.19 13.18 11.72
C ALA A 25 -1.21 12.68 11.36
N PRO A 26 -2.24 13.55 11.43
CA PRO A 26 -3.61 13.22 11.05
C PRO A 26 -3.82 13.22 9.52
N GLN A 27 -2.80 13.60 8.74
CA GLN A 27 -2.82 13.66 7.29
C GLN A 27 -1.43 13.34 6.72
N GLN A 28 -1.37 12.96 5.45
CA GLN A 28 -0.10 12.84 4.75
C GLN A 28 0.51 14.24 4.56
N VAL A 29 1.55 14.54 5.32
CA VAL A 29 2.28 15.83 5.27
C VAL A 29 3.69 15.70 4.70
N LEU A 30 4.18 14.47 4.53
CA LEU A 30 5.49 14.17 3.94
C LEU A 30 5.32 13.45 2.60
N ASP A 31 6.08 13.89 1.61
CA ASP A 31 6.23 13.26 0.30
C ASP A 31 7.09 11.99 0.42
N CYS A 32 6.58 10.85 -0.03
CA CYS A 32 7.25 9.56 0.02
C CYS A 32 8.31 9.43 -1.08
N ASN A 33 9.33 10.29 -1.02
CA ASN A 33 10.43 10.40 -1.98
C ASN A 33 11.47 9.26 -1.85
N LEU A 34 11.01 8.02 -2.06
CA LEU A 34 11.80 6.80 -1.85
C LEU A 34 13.03 6.69 -2.77
N GLU A 35 13.08 7.43 -3.88
CA GLU A 35 14.27 7.54 -4.75
C GLU A 35 15.50 8.09 -4.04
N ASN A 36 15.31 8.77 -2.90
CA ASN A 36 16.39 9.26 -2.03
C ASN A 36 16.88 8.23 -1.00
N SER A 37 16.32 7.02 -0.98
CA SER A 37 16.76 5.95 -0.07
C SER A 37 18.26 5.66 -0.24
N HIS A 38 19.00 5.61 0.87
CA HIS A 38 20.46 5.49 0.85
C HIS A 38 21.01 4.64 2.02
N PHE A 39 20.46 3.45 2.24
CA PHE A 39 20.90 2.51 3.28
C PHE A 39 21.88 1.43 2.78
N TYR A 40 21.99 1.22 1.46
CA TYR A 40 23.11 0.50 0.82
C TYR A 40 24.12 1.41 0.12
N LYS A 41 25.33 0.90 -0.15
CA LYS A 41 26.35 1.61 -0.94
C LYS A 41 25.96 1.71 -2.42
N LEU A 42 25.38 0.65 -2.98
CA LEU A 42 24.96 0.59 -4.38
C LEU A 42 23.50 1.05 -4.50
N LYS A 43 23.25 2.11 -5.27
CA LYS A 43 21.92 2.73 -5.38
C LYS A 43 20.84 1.78 -5.93
N PHE A 44 21.18 0.87 -6.84
CA PHE A 44 20.20 -0.08 -7.38
C PHE A 44 19.75 -1.14 -6.35
N LEU A 45 20.54 -1.39 -5.31
CA LEU A 45 20.18 -2.35 -4.25
C LEU A 45 19.13 -1.79 -3.27
N GLN A 46 18.87 -0.48 -3.28
CA GLN A 46 17.87 0.13 -2.40
C GLN A 46 16.48 -0.43 -2.72
N GLY A 47 16.12 -0.45 -4.01
CA GLY A 47 14.84 -0.98 -4.50
C GLY A 47 14.61 -2.42 -4.06
N MET A 48 15.64 -3.27 -4.11
CA MET A 48 15.58 -4.68 -3.70
C MET A 48 15.20 -4.90 -2.23
N ARG A 49 15.19 -3.86 -1.40
CA ARG A 49 14.86 -3.95 0.04
C ARG A 49 13.76 -3.00 0.49
N THR A 50 13.41 -2.02 -0.34
CA THR A 50 12.26 -1.15 -0.15
C THR A 50 10.99 -1.96 -0.34
N LYS A 51 10.05 -1.81 0.59
CA LYS A 51 8.75 -2.48 0.54
C LYS A 51 7.67 -1.42 0.47
N VAL A 52 6.83 -1.49 -0.54
CA VAL A 52 5.68 -0.61 -0.75
C VAL A 52 4.46 -1.48 -1.00
N TRP A 53 3.34 -1.14 -0.38
CA TRP A 53 2.10 -1.87 -0.57
C TRP A 53 0.91 -0.92 -0.42
N ASP A 54 -0.17 -1.28 -1.11
CA ASP A 54 -1.48 -0.69 -0.96
C ASP A 54 -2.45 -1.80 -0.55
N TYR A 55 -3.24 -1.53 0.48
CA TYR A 55 -4.03 -2.51 1.20
C TYR A 55 -5.42 -1.95 1.50
N TYR A 56 -6.44 -2.72 1.13
CA TYR A 56 -7.82 -2.44 1.51
C TYR A 56 -8.40 -3.61 2.28
N ALA A 57 -9.05 -3.30 3.40
CA ALA A 57 -9.90 -4.19 4.16
C ALA A 57 -11.32 -3.64 4.15
N VAL A 58 -12.28 -4.46 3.74
CA VAL A 58 -13.68 -4.07 3.62
C VAL A 58 -14.53 -5.06 4.38
N THR A 59 -15.17 -4.59 5.44
CA THR A 59 -16.13 -5.36 6.21
C THR A 59 -17.54 -4.98 5.78
N THR A 60 -18.33 -5.96 5.35
CA THR A 60 -19.76 -5.83 5.10
C THR A 60 -20.53 -6.61 6.17
N PRO A 61 -21.87 -6.54 6.24
CA PRO A 61 -22.63 -7.34 7.21
C PRO A 61 -22.45 -8.86 7.06
N THR A 62 -22.08 -9.34 5.87
CA THR A 62 -22.01 -10.78 5.57
C THR A 62 -20.62 -11.28 5.24
N HIS A 63 -19.71 -10.40 4.83
CA HIS A 63 -18.38 -10.78 4.37
C HIS A 63 -17.28 -9.84 4.83
N PHE A 64 -16.07 -10.37 4.93
CA PHE A 64 -14.83 -9.60 4.97
C PHE A 64 -14.08 -9.79 3.67
N PHE A 65 -13.59 -8.70 3.07
CA PHE A 65 -12.71 -8.72 1.91
C PHE A 65 -11.39 -8.03 2.25
N SER A 66 -10.29 -8.61 1.81
CA SER A 66 -8.98 -8.01 1.88
C SER A 66 -8.25 -8.15 0.55
N PHE A 67 -7.70 -7.02 0.07
CA PHE A 67 -6.97 -6.95 -1.19
C PHE A 67 -5.65 -6.22 -0.98
N THR A 68 -4.56 -6.77 -1.52
CA THR A 68 -3.23 -6.17 -1.44
C THR A 68 -2.55 -6.18 -2.80
N ILE A 69 -1.94 -5.05 -3.15
CA ILE A 69 -0.94 -4.96 -4.22
C ILE A 69 0.35 -4.51 -3.55
N SER A 70 1.43 -5.27 -3.70
CA SER A 70 2.71 -4.92 -3.09
C SER A 70 3.90 -5.21 -4.00
N ASP A 71 4.91 -4.35 -3.87
CA ASP A 71 6.27 -4.57 -4.31
C ASP A 71 7.15 -4.63 -3.05
N ILE A 72 7.68 -5.82 -2.76
CA ILE A 72 8.56 -6.04 -1.59
C ILE A 72 10.05 -5.96 -1.96
N GLY A 73 10.35 -5.40 -3.13
CA GLY A 73 11.65 -4.99 -3.63
C GLY A 73 12.20 -5.90 -4.71
N TYR A 74 12.11 -7.22 -4.53
CA TYR A 74 12.54 -8.21 -5.52
C TYR A 74 11.41 -9.16 -5.97
N LEU A 75 10.25 -9.06 -5.31
CA LEU A 75 9.04 -9.80 -5.60
C LEU A 75 7.85 -8.87 -5.49
N GLY A 76 6.87 -9.06 -6.36
CA GLY A 76 5.52 -8.59 -6.12
C GLY A 76 4.76 -9.62 -5.31
N MET A 77 3.98 -9.16 -4.33
CA MET A 77 2.99 -10.00 -3.68
C MET A 77 1.61 -9.38 -3.88
N VAL A 78 0.72 -10.12 -4.54
CA VAL A 78 -0.66 -9.69 -4.80
C VAL A 78 -1.58 -10.69 -4.12
N PHE A 79 -2.49 -10.20 -3.30
CA PHE A 79 -3.26 -11.04 -2.37
C PHE A 79 -4.74 -10.66 -2.41
N ALA A 80 -5.59 -11.68 -2.35
CA ALA A 80 -7.02 -11.55 -2.14
C ALA A 80 -7.49 -12.55 -1.09
N TYR A 81 -8.37 -12.11 -0.19
CA TYR A 81 -8.90 -12.92 0.91
C TYR A 81 -10.35 -12.55 1.18
N VAL A 82 -11.21 -13.56 1.30
CA VAL A 82 -12.65 -13.39 1.50
C VAL A 82 -13.12 -14.30 2.63
N ILE A 83 -13.85 -13.77 3.61
CA ILE A 83 -14.58 -14.57 4.62
C ILE A 83 -16.07 -14.37 4.41
N GLU A 84 -16.85 -15.44 4.48
CA GLU A 84 -18.30 -15.42 4.67
C GLU A 84 -18.61 -15.61 6.16
N PHE A 85 -19.18 -14.61 6.82
CA PHE A 85 -19.38 -14.64 8.27
C PHE A 85 -20.43 -15.66 8.72
N ALA A 86 -21.47 -15.89 7.92
CA ALA A 86 -22.55 -16.82 8.28
C ALA A 86 -22.05 -18.27 8.42
N THR A 87 -21.07 -18.66 7.61
CA THR A 87 -20.57 -20.04 7.56
C THR A 87 -19.16 -20.18 8.13
N GLY A 88 -18.43 -19.07 8.30
CA GLY A 88 -17.02 -19.05 8.67
C GLY A 88 -16.08 -19.52 7.55
N LYS A 89 -16.60 -19.81 6.36
CA LYS A 89 -15.76 -20.21 5.21
C LYS A 89 -14.92 -19.03 4.76
N TYR A 90 -13.69 -19.32 4.36
CA TYR A 90 -12.81 -18.34 3.75
C TYR A 90 -12.12 -18.92 2.53
N GLU A 91 -11.70 -18.03 1.65
CA GLU A 91 -10.86 -18.34 0.50
C GLU A 91 -9.77 -17.28 0.43
N GLU A 92 -8.53 -17.71 0.22
CA GLU A 92 -7.37 -16.83 0.11
C GLU A 92 -6.45 -17.27 -1.02
N GLN A 93 -5.88 -16.31 -1.73
CA GLN A 93 -4.85 -16.58 -2.72
C GLN A 93 -3.79 -15.50 -2.71
N THR A 94 -2.53 -15.92 -2.78
CA THR A 94 -1.37 -15.05 -2.93
C THR A 94 -0.65 -15.38 -4.23
N LEU A 95 -0.39 -14.36 -5.04
CA LEU A 95 0.52 -14.43 -6.18
C LEU A 95 1.90 -13.95 -5.73
N THR A 96 2.92 -14.75 -5.99
CA THR A 96 4.32 -14.36 -5.84
C THR A 96 4.90 -14.14 -7.22
N ILE A 97 5.27 -12.90 -7.54
CA ILE A 97 5.58 -12.47 -8.89
C ILE A 97 7.04 -12.00 -8.95
N PRO A 98 7.91 -12.65 -9.74
CA PRO A 98 9.29 -12.20 -9.93
C PRO A 98 9.36 -10.73 -10.35
N PHE A 99 10.23 -9.95 -9.71
CA PHE A 99 10.49 -8.54 -10.01
C PHE A 99 9.24 -7.65 -10.01
N ALA A 100 8.21 -8.06 -9.26
CA ALA A 100 6.92 -7.36 -9.22
C ALA A 100 6.33 -7.08 -10.60
N ALA A 101 6.55 -7.98 -11.56
CA ALA A 101 6.07 -7.81 -12.92
C ALA A 101 4.54 -7.55 -12.97
N GLY A 102 4.15 -6.48 -13.65
CA GLY A 102 2.75 -6.06 -13.75
C GLY A 102 2.22 -5.31 -12.52
N VAL A 103 3.01 -5.12 -11.46
CA VAL A 103 2.69 -4.26 -10.31
C VAL A 103 3.17 -2.83 -10.57
N SER A 104 2.33 -1.85 -10.24
CA SER A 104 2.67 -0.43 -10.17
C SER A 104 1.99 0.17 -8.95
N ILE A 105 2.72 0.95 -8.14
CA ILE A 105 2.18 1.59 -6.93
C ILE A 105 2.60 3.07 -6.98
N PRO A 106 1.67 4.02 -6.73
CA PRO A 106 1.99 5.43 -6.76
C PRO A 106 2.96 5.78 -5.63
N ARG A 107 3.70 6.87 -5.84
CA ARG A 107 4.63 7.42 -4.84
C ARG A 107 3.92 7.72 -3.51
N ASN A 108 2.74 8.33 -3.59
CA ASN A 108 1.96 8.80 -2.44
C ASN A 108 0.59 8.12 -2.42
N SER A 109 0.02 7.96 -1.23
CA SER A 109 -1.28 7.27 -1.03
C SER A 109 -2.51 8.16 -1.19
N THR A 110 -2.30 9.43 -1.55
CA THR A 110 -3.34 10.47 -1.67
C THR A 110 -3.86 10.64 -3.08
N GLU A 111 -3.21 10.05 -4.09
CA GLU A 111 -3.56 10.18 -5.50
C GLU A 111 -2.95 9.04 -6.32
N GLY A 112 -3.45 8.85 -7.54
CA GLY A 112 -2.91 7.90 -8.50
C GLY A 112 -3.58 6.53 -8.40
N GLU A 113 -2.94 5.52 -9.00
CA GLU A 113 -3.50 4.19 -9.15
C GLU A 113 -2.48 3.10 -8.81
N SER A 114 -2.80 2.27 -7.82
CA SER A 114 -2.10 1.01 -7.55
C SER A 114 -2.68 -0.06 -8.46
N VAL A 115 -1.85 -0.73 -9.26
CA VAL A 115 -2.29 -1.67 -10.30
C VAL A 115 -1.51 -2.97 -10.20
N TYR A 116 -2.21 -4.07 -10.40
CA TYR A 116 -1.64 -5.33 -10.84
C TYR A 116 -2.38 -5.85 -12.09
N VAL A 117 -1.64 -6.23 -13.12
CA VAL A 117 -2.17 -6.97 -14.29
C VAL A 117 -1.22 -8.12 -14.63
N GLY A 118 -1.71 -9.36 -14.55
CA GLY A 118 -0.91 -10.53 -14.92
C GLY A 118 -1.65 -11.85 -14.69
N GLY A 119 -1.32 -12.87 -15.49
CA GLY A 119 -1.89 -14.22 -15.34
C GLY A 119 -3.43 -14.26 -15.39
N GLY A 120 -4.04 -13.41 -16.21
CA GLY A 120 -5.49 -13.27 -16.35
C GLY A 120 -6.20 -12.60 -15.17
N LYS A 121 -5.46 -12.01 -14.22
CA LYS A 121 -5.98 -11.35 -13.02
C LYS A 121 -5.66 -9.86 -13.07
N THR A 122 -6.56 -9.05 -12.52
CA THR A 122 -6.45 -7.59 -12.49
C THR A 122 -6.89 -7.07 -11.13
N LEU A 123 -6.06 -6.25 -10.48
CA LEU A 123 -6.44 -5.42 -9.35
C LEU A 123 -6.10 -3.97 -9.69
N ARG A 124 -7.01 -3.04 -9.39
CA ARG A 124 -6.78 -1.60 -9.51
C ARG A 124 -7.38 -0.89 -8.31
N PHE A 125 -6.56 -0.10 -7.63
CA PHE A 125 -7.01 0.80 -6.56
C PHE A 125 -6.71 2.22 -7.00
N LYS A 126 -7.74 2.99 -7.34
CA LYS A 126 -7.61 4.36 -7.84
C LYS A 126 -8.03 5.35 -6.76
N VAL A 127 -7.22 6.38 -6.56
CA VAL A 127 -7.53 7.53 -5.70
C VAL A 127 -7.65 8.77 -6.57
N GLU A 128 -8.81 9.42 -6.54
CA GLU A 128 -9.13 10.61 -7.34
C GLU A 128 -9.97 11.59 -6.50
N GLY A 129 -9.32 12.62 -5.98
CA GLY A 129 -9.95 13.56 -5.04
C GLY A 129 -10.48 12.85 -3.79
N GLU A 130 -11.76 13.04 -3.49
CA GLU A 130 -12.43 12.40 -2.35
C GLU A 130 -12.93 10.98 -2.65
N LYS A 131 -12.60 10.42 -3.82
CA LYS A 131 -13.04 9.08 -4.21
C LYS A 131 -11.90 8.07 -4.18
N ARG A 132 -12.20 6.88 -3.67
CA ARG A 132 -11.37 5.69 -3.83
C ARG A 132 -12.17 4.59 -4.48
N THR A 133 -11.65 4.01 -5.56
CA THR A 133 -12.32 2.92 -6.28
C THR A 133 -11.42 1.70 -6.34
N LEU A 134 -12.02 0.54 -6.10
CA LEU A 134 -11.37 -0.75 -6.13
C LEU A 134 -12.02 -1.58 -7.23
N PHE A 135 -11.22 -2.11 -8.12
CA PHE A 135 -11.63 -3.06 -9.14
C PHE A 135 -10.78 -4.31 -9.02
N VAL A 136 -11.43 -5.47 -8.82
CA VAL A 136 -10.79 -6.77 -8.68
C VAL A 136 -11.45 -7.74 -9.63
N ARG A 137 -10.63 -8.39 -10.45
CA ARG A 137 -11.01 -9.52 -11.31
C ARG A 137 -10.00 -10.63 -11.10
N TRP A 138 -10.47 -11.72 -10.49
CA TRP A 138 -9.64 -12.85 -10.12
C TRP A 138 -10.31 -14.17 -10.51
N PRO A 139 -10.13 -14.62 -11.76
CA PRO A 139 -10.56 -15.95 -12.18
C PRO A 139 -9.82 -17.05 -11.41
N GLY A 140 -10.54 -18.11 -11.05
CA GLY A 140 -9.99 -19.25 -10.32
C GLY A 140 -9.70 -18.94 -8.85
N PHE A 141 -10.49 -18.06 -8.23
CA PHE A 141 -10.46 -17.81 -6.79
C PHE A 141 -11.22 -18.94 -6.08
N GLY A 142 -10.49 -19.88 -5.50
CA GLY A 142 -11.04 -21.15 -5.04
C GLY A 142 -11.69 -21.95 -6.16
N LYS A 143 -12.96 -22.30 -5.95
CA LYS A 143 -13.79 -22.99 -6.97
C LYS A 143 -14.62 -22.01 -7.83
N THR A 144 -14.36 -20.71 -7.73
CA THR A 144 -15.16 -19.67 -8.39
C THR A 144 -14.28 -18.57 -9.02
N THR A 145 -14.89 -17.48 -9.45
CA THR A 145 -14.23 -16.23 -9.84
C THR A 145 -14.60 -15.16 -8.84
N LEU A 146 -13.59 -14.43 -8.35
CA LEU A 146 -13.83 -13.24 -7.53
C LEU A 146 -13.87 -12.00 -8.44
N ASN A 147 -15.01 -11.33 -8.45
CA ASN A 147 -15.19 -10.03 -9.08
C ASN A 147 -15.67 -9.06 -8.01
N ALA A 148 -14.98 -7.93 -7.84
CA ALA A 148 -15.39 -6.90 -6.90
C ALA A 148 -15.18 -5.52 -7.49
N GLU A 149 -16.18 -4.66 -7.29
CA GLU A 149 -16.14 -3.23 -7.65
C GLU A 149 -16.67 -2.47 -6.45
N LEU A 150 -15.84 -1.63 -5.85
CA LEU A 150 -16.18 -0.84 -4.68
C LEU A 150 -15.81 0.63 -4.88
N GLU A 151 -16.64 1.53 -4.37
CA GLU A 151 -16.36 2.96 -4.30
C GLU A 151 -16.49 3.40 -2.84
N PHE A 152 -15.53 4.21 -2.38
CA PHE A 152 -15.54 4.87 -1.09
C PHE A 152 -15.45 6.37 -1.30
N THR A 153 -16.25 7.11 -0.53
CA THR A 153 -16.07 8.55 -0.36
C THR A 153 -15.22 8.80 0.88
N VAL A 154 -14.07 9.44 0.69
CA VAL A 154 -13.14 9.86 1.73
C VAL A 154 -13.05 11.39 1.68
N PRO A 155 -13.82 12.10 2.52
CA PRO A 155 -13.80 13.56 2.57
C PRO A 155 -12.39 14.11 2.75
N ALA A 156 -12.11 15.30 2.20
CA ALA A 156 -10.79 15.92 2.30
C ALA A 156 -10.31 16.16 3.74
N ASN A 157 -11.25 16.31 4.69
CA ASN A 157 -10.97 16.48 6.12
C ASN A 157 -11.00 15.16 6.92
N HIS A 158 -11.19 14.01 6.27
CA HIS A 158 -11.16 12.72 6.94
C HIS A 158 -9.75 12.44 7.46
N GLU A 159 -9.59 12.40 8.78
CA GLU A 159 -8.30 12.14 9.40
C GLU A 159 -7.77 10.75 9.04
N SER A 160 -6.45 10.65 8.95
CA SER A 160 -5.71 9.42 8.72
C SER A 160 -4.62 9.30 9.78
N MET A 161 -4.23 8.09 10.14
CA MET A 161 -3.10 7.89 11.04
C MET A 161 -1.84 7.71 10.23
N VAL A 162 -1.04 8.77 10.13
CA VAL A 162 0.30 8.73 9.54
C VAL A 162 1.33 8.50 10.62
N VAL A 163 2.26 7.57 10.41
CA VAL A 163 3.31 7.22 11.36
C VAL A 163 4.64 7.05 10.64
N VAL A 164 5.68 7.68 11.18
CA VAL A 164 7.08 7.55 10.72
C VAL A 164 7.94 7.09 11.88
N ILE A 165 8.45 5.87 11.78
CA ILE A 165 9.30 5.24 12.79
C ILE A 165 10.70 5.06 12.21
N PRO A 166 11.73 5.69 12.80
CA PRO A 166 13.11 5.46 12.41
C PRO A 166 13.53 4.04 12.81
N ILE A 167 14.29 3.40 11.91
CA ILE A 167 14.95 2.12 12.13
C ILE A 167 16.46 2.36 11.95
N LYS A 168 17.29 1.47 12.51
CA LYS A 168 18.75 1.54 12.36
C LYS A 168 19.21 1.61 10.89
N ASP A 169 20.36 2.25 10.70
CA ASP A 169 21.06 2.40 9.41
C ASP A 169 20.20 3.04 8.31
N LYS A 170 19.57 4.19 8.61
CA LYS A 170 18.75 4.97 7.67
C LYS A 170 17.53 4.21 7.10
N ARG A 171 17.07 3.18 7.79
CA ARG A 171 15.83 2.47 7.47
C ARG A 171 14.67 3.12 8.22
N PHE A 172 13.46 2.85 7.80
CA PHE A 172 12.27 3.41 8.43
C PHE A 172 11.04 2.56 8.15
N TYR A 173 10.00 2.82 8.92
CA TYR A 173 8.64 2.42 8.61
C TYR A 173 7.79 3.68 8.44
N TYR A 174 7.14 3.80 7.28
CA TYR A 174 6.15 4.82 6.98
C TYR A 174 4.81 4.13 6.75
N ASN A 175 3.75 4.62 7.38
CA ASN A 175 2.40 4.13 7.14
C ASN A 175 1.40 5.27 7.18
N ARG A 176 0.36 5.15 6.35
CA ARG A 176 -0.89 5.91 6.43
C ARG A 176 -2.04 4.91 6.37
N LYS A 177 -3.02 5.05 7.25
CA LYS A 177 -4.28 4.29 7.21
C LYS A 177 -5.44 5.13 7.72
#